data_AF-A0A8J7A3J0-F1
#
_entry.id   AF-A0A8J7A3J0-F1
#
_cell.length_a   1.000
_cell.length_b   1.000
_cell.length_c   1.000
_cell.angle_alpha   90.00
_cell.angle_beta   90.00
_cell.angle_gamma   90.00
#
_symmetry.space_group_name_H-M   'P 1'
#
loop_
_entity.id
_entity.type
_entity.pdbx_description
1 polymer ?
#
loop_
_entity_poly.entity_id
_entity_poly.type
_entity_poly.pdbx_seq_one_letter_code
_entity_poly.pdbx_strand_id
1 'polypeptide(L)'
;MRNPGKASVRATARLAGVDEKAIRSTLEGAELKPSKLAQMLIEHGFECAELTEWRINGIPDIAIAIILEYYAYEAGRYCTKQARLVCRSFNTIGIRAWIQDSVGWTKPTSNNETAMTQIQLLAALAKHLAEQDPNFSPQLSKPYQI
;
A
#
# COMPACT_ATOMS: atom_id res chain seq x y z
N MET A 1 -10.34 -15.66 1.50
CA MET A 1 -9.10 -15.01 1.02
C MET A 1 -9.38 -13.53 0.77
N ARG A 2 -8.62 -12.60 1.37
CA ARG A 2 -8.64 -11.18 0.99
C ARG A 2 -7.91 -11.07 -0.36
N ASN A 3 -8.58 -10.60 -1.40
CA ASN A 3 -7.91 -10.27 -2.66
C ASN A 3 -7.02 -9.03 -2.43
N PRO A 4 -5.70 -9.09 -2.69
CA PRO A 4 -4.74 -8.07 -2.23
C PRO A 4 -4.85 -6.67 -2.89
N GLY A 5 -5.83 -6.43 -3.76
CA GLY A 5 -6.02 -5.16 -4.47
C GLY A 5 -7.44 -4.59 -4.41
N LYS A 6 -8.27 -4.95 -3.43
CA LYS A 6 -9.65 -4.41 -3.30
C LYS A 6 -9.88 -3.73 -1.95
N ALA A 7 -10.65 -2.64 -1.94
CA ALA A 7 -11.12 -1.99 -0.72
C ALA A 7 -12.65 -1.99 -0.64
N SER A 8 -13.20 -1.89 0.58
CA SER A 8 -14.64 -1.77 0.75
C SER A 8 -15.15 -0.41 0.30
N VAL A 9 -16.43 -0.34 -0.11
CA VAL A 9 -17.09 0.93 -0.49
C VAL A 9 -16.93 1.99 0.60
N ARG A 10 -17.06 1.59 1.86
CA ARG A 10 -16.87 2.48 3.02
C ARG A 10 -15.45 3.03 3.12
N ALA A 11 -14.44 2.19 2.88
CA ALA A 11 -13.05 2.64 2.91
C ALA A 11 -12.78 3.65 1.79
N THR A 12 -13.25 3.37 0.57
CA THR A 12 -13.12 4.28 -0.57
C THR A 12 -13.86 5.61 -0.33
N ALA A 13 -15.08 5.57 0.21
CA ALA A 13 -15.85 6.76 0.54
C ALA A 13 -15.13 7.64 1.58
N ARG A 14 -14.56 6.99 2.62
CA ARG A 14 -13.74 7.69 3.60
C ARG A 14 -12.53 8.34 2.96
N LEU A 15 -11.77 7.65 2.11
CA LEU A 15 -10.62 8.23 1.41
C LEU A 15 -11.02 9.42 0.53
N ALA A 16 -12.14 9.31 -0.18
CA ALA A 16 -12.68 10.37 -1.02
C ALA A 16 -13.32 11.53 -0.22
N GLY A 17 -13.55 11.37 1.08
CA GLY A 17 -14.20 12.37 1.93
C GLY A 17 -15.69 12.56 1.61
N VAL A 18 -16.39 11.50 1.22
CA VAL A 18 -17.82 11.51 0.85
C VAL A 18 -18.61 10.48 1.64
N ASP A 19 -19.94 10.60 1.61
CA ASP A 19 -20.83 9.60 2.19
C ASP A 19 -20.78 8.27 1.40
N GLU A 20 -20.83 7.15 2.11
CA GLU A 20 -20.83 5.81 1.52
C GLU A 20 -21.96 5.64 0.49
N LYS A 21 -23.13 6.25 0.74
CA LYS A 21 -24.29 6.22 -0.16
C LYS A 21 -23.99 6.86 -1.52
N ALA A 22 -23.13 7.88 -1.60
CA ALA A 22 -22.80 8.54 -2.86
C ALA A 22 -22.04 7.61 -3.81
N ILE A 23 -21.18 6.74 -3.27
CA ILE A 23 -20.51 5.70 -4.05
C ILE A 23 -21.49 4.57 -4.36
N ARG A 24 -22.28 4.11 -3.38
CA ARG A 24 -23.26 3.03 -3.62
C ARG A 24 -24.27 3.37 -4.70
N SER A 25 -24.80 4.60 -4.72
CA SER A 25 -25.76 5.02 -5.74
C SER A 25 -25.14 5.06 -7.14
N THR A 26 -23.85 5.40 -7.25
CA THR A 26 -23.11 5.33 -8.51
C THR A 26 -22.97 3.90 -8.99
N LEU A 27 -22.65 2.97 -8.10
CA LEU A 27 -22.49 1.54 -8.43
C LEU A 27 -23.84 0.88 -8.76
N GLU A 28 -24.94 1.30 -8.13
CA GLU A 28 -26.29 0.76 -8.37
C GLU A 28 -26.94 1.31 -9.65
N GLY A 29 -26.68 2.57 -10.00
CA GLY A 29 -27.35 3.26 -11.11
C GLY A 29 -26.67 3.11 -12.46
N ALA A 30 -25.55 2.37 -12.55
CA ALA A 30 -24.69 2.35 -13.72
C ALA A 30 -25.40 1.89 -15.01
N GLU A 31 -26.30 0.91 -14.94
CA GLU A 31 -27.02 0.37 -16.11
C GLU A 31 -28.19 1.25 -16.57
N LEU A 32 -28.96 1.81 -15.64
CA LEU A 32 -30.21 2.53 -15.95
C LEU A 32 -29.98 4.00 -16.27
N LYS A 33 -29.09 4.66 -15.51
CA LYS A 33 -28.77 6.07 -15.67
C LYS A 33 -27.40 6.35 -15.04
N PRO A 34 -26.31 6.09 -15.76
CA PRO A 34 -24.96 6.20 -15.20
C PRO A 34 -24.70 7.64 -14.76
N SER A 35 -24.28 7.80 -13.51
CA SER A 35 -23.76 9.08 -13.00
C SER A 35 -22.48 9.45 -13.76
N LYS A 36 -22.02 10.69 -13.67
CA LYS A 36 -20.73 11.10 -14.27
C LYS A 36 -19.56 10.22 -13.81
N LEU A 37 -19.57 9.81 -12.53
CA LEU A 37 -18.56 8.89 -12.01
C LEU A 37 -18.69 7.49 -12.63
N ALA A 38 -19.91 6.97 -12.79
CA ALA A 38 -20.10 5.69 -13.49
C ALA A 38 -19.63 5.78 -14.94
N GLN A 39 -19.93 6.87 -15.64
CA GLN A 39 -19.45 7.11 -17.02
C GLN A 39 -17.93 7.13 -17.07
N MET A 40 -17.28 7.88 -16.18
CA MET A 40 -15.81 7.93 -16.10
C MET A 40 -15.20 6.55 -15.85
N LEU A 41 -15.80 5.72 -14.98
CA LEU A 41 -15.34 4.34 -14.77
C LEU A 41 -15.50 3.49 -16.04
N ILE A 42 -16.61 3.62 -16.75
CA ILE A 42 -16.85 2.89 -18.00
C ILE A 42 -15.87 3.32 -19.10
N GLU A 43 -15.57 4.61 -19.19
CA GLU A 43 -14.57 5.17 -20.12
C GLU A 43 -13.16 4.63 -19.83
N HIS A 44 -12.87 4.23 -18.59
CA HIS A 44 -11.62 3.58 -18.19
C HIS A 44 -11.64 2.06 -18.39
N GLY A 45 -12.68 1.51 -19.04
CA GLY A 45 -12.75 0.12 -19.47
C GLY A 45 -13.48 -0.84 -18.52
N PHE A 46 -14.17 -0.34 -17.49
CA PHE A 46 -14.99 -1.17 -16.61
C PHE A 46 -16.40 -1.38 -17.17
N GLU A 47 -16.95 -2.57 -16.95
CA GLU A 47 -18.33 -2.88 -17.39
C GLU A 47 -19.36 -2.54 -16.30
N CYS A 48 -20.58 -2.15 -16.70
CA CYS A 48 -21.65 -1.84 -15.76
C CYS A 48 -21.97 -3.01 -14.80
N ALA A 49 -21.86 -4.25 -15.27
CA ALA A 49 -22.05 -5.44 -14.46
C ALA A 49 -21.01 -5.53 -13.32
N GLU A 50 -19.73 -5.21 -13.60
CA GLU A 50 -18.66 -5.22 -12.60
C GLU A 50 -18.93 -4.21 -11.47
N LEU A 51 -19.38 -3.00 -11.82
CA LEU A 51 -19.70 -1.95 -10.85
C LEU A 51 -20.74 -2.44 -9.82
N THR A 52 -21.73 -3.19 -10.27
CA THR A 52 -22.78 -3.75 -9.40
C THR A 52 -22.18 -4.75 -8.41
N GLU A 53 -21.23 -5.59 -8.85
CA GLU A 53 -20.56 -6.59 -8.01
C GLU A 53 -19.66 -5.98 -6.93
N TRP A 54 -19.04 -4.82 -7.19
CA TRP A 54 -18.10 -4.17 -6.26
C TRP A 54 -18.74 -3.77 -4.93
N ARG A 55 -20.06 -3.66 -4.87
CA ARG A 55 -20.81 -3.40 -3.63
C ARG A 55 -20.60 -4.49 -2.58
N ILE A 56 -20.38 -5.73 -3.03
CA ILE A 56 -20.22 -6.92 -2.20
C ILE A 56 -18.75 -7.34 -2.18
N ASN A 57 -18.12 -7.36 -3.35
CA ASN A 57 -16.78 -7.93 -3.54
C ASN A 57 -15.64 -6.92 -3.31
N GLY A 58 -15.98 -5.64 -3.09
CA GLY A 58 -15.03 -4.55 -2.95
C GLY A 58 -14.64 -3.93 -4.29
N ILE A 59 -14.17 -2.69 -4.22
CA ILE A 59 -13.74 -1.86 -5.35
C ILE A 59 -12.27 -2.16 -5.62
N PRO A 60 -11.87 -2.48 -6.87
CA PRO A 60 -10.47 -2.66 -7.23
C PRO A 60 -9.66 -1.37 -7.09
N ASP A 61 -8.38 -1.50 -6.78
CA ASP A 61 -7.41 -0.40 -6.60
C ASP A 61 -7.38 0.60 -7.75
N ILE A 62 -7.41 0.14 -9.00
CA ILE A 62 -7.47 1.01 -10.19
C ILE A 62 -8.75 1.86 -10.18
N ALA A 63 -9.90 1.26 -9.88
CA ALA A 63 -11.16 2.00 -9.77
C ALA A 63 -11.17 2.97 -8.57
N ILE A 64 -10.47 2.64 -7.47
CA ILE A 64 -10.28 3.56 -6.34
C ILE A 64 -9.54 4.82 -6.80
N ALA A 65 -8.48 4.69 -7.60
CA ALA A 65 -7.75 5.84 -8.12
C ALA A 65 -8.65 6.78 -8.93
N ILE A 66 -9.49 6.22 -9.82
CA ILE A 66 -10.44 6.99 -10.64
C ILE A 66 -11.51 7.68 -9.78
N ILE A 67 -12.07 6.97 -8.79
CA ILE A 67 -13.05 7.56 -7.86
C ILE A 67 -12.44 8.73 -7.09
N LEU A 68 -11.19 8.59 -6.64
CA LEU A 68 -10.48 9.66 -5.94
C LEU A 68 -10.20 10.85 -6.86
N GLU A 69 -9.81 10.61 -8.11
CA GLU A 69 -9.58 11.66 -9.10
C GLU A 69 -10.87 12.43 -9.41
N TYR A 70 -11.98 11.72 -9.62
CA TYR A 70 -13.29 12.32 -9.81
C TYR A 70 -13.67 13.25 -8.66
N TYR A 71 -13.60 12.79 -7.41
CA TYR A 71 -13.90 13.63 -6.25
C TYR A 71 -12.81 14.66 -5.94
N ALA A 72 -11.63 14.55 -6.53
CA ALA A 72 -10.60 15.57 -6.41
C ALA A 72 -10.87 16.76 -7.35
N TYR A 73 -11.28 16.49 -8.59
CA TYR A 73 -11.25 17.49 -9.67
C TYR A 73 -12.53 17.60 -10.51
N GLU A 74 -13.32 16.54 -10.67
CA GLU A 74 -14.40 16.50 -11.68
C GLU A 74 -15.83 16.52 -11.11
N ALA A 75 -15.99 16.22 -9.82
CA ALA A 75 -17.29 16.21 -9.14
C ALA A 75 -17.93 17.62 -8.95
N GLY A 76 -17.34 18.67 -9.51
CA GLY A 76 -17.83 20.05 -9.43
C GLY A 76 -17.90 20.55 -7.99
N ARG A 77 -19.09 20.98 -7.55
CA ARG A 77 -19.31 21.42 -6.15
C ARG A 77 -19.10 20.31 -5.10
N TYR A 78 -19.07 19.06 -5.53
CA TYR A 78 -18.86 17.90 -4.66
C TYR A 78 -17.39 17.48 -4.58
N CYS A 79 -16.47 18.20 -5.25
CA CYS A 79 -15.05 17.94 -5.09
C CYS A 79 -14.61 18.18 -3.64
N THR A 80 -13.83 17.27 -3.07
CA THR A 80 -13.41 17.33 -1.67
C THR A 80 -11.94 17.70 -1.56
N LYS A 81 -11.56 18.36 -0.45
CA LYS A 81 -10.14 18.60 -0.13
C LYS A 81 -9.42 17.30 0.22
N GLN A 82 -10.15 16.35 0.80
CA GLN A 82 -9.61 15.07 1.22
C GLN A 82 -9.22 14.20 0.02
N ALA A 83 -10.08 14.06 -0.98
CA ALA A 83 -9.77 13.34 -2.21
C ALA A 83 -8.53 13.93 -2.90
N ARG A 84 -8.44 15.27 -2.98
CA ARG A 84 -7.24 15.96 -3.51
C ARG A 84 -5.97 15.61 -2.74
N LEU A 85 -6.02 15.61 -1.41
CA LEU A 85 -4.87 15.25 -0.58
C LEU A 85 -4.46 13.80 -0.81
N VAL A 86 -5.42 12.87 -0.83
CA VAL A 86 -5.16 11.44 -1.04
C VAL A 86 -4.59 11.19 -2.45
N CYS A 87 -5.18 11.77 -3.51
CA CYS A 87 -4.64 11.69 -4.88
C CYS A 87 -3.19 12.18 -4.95
N ARG A 88 -2.88 13.33 -4.35
CA ARG A 88 -1.50 13.87 -4.35
C ARG A 88 -0.52 12.95 -3.63
N SER A 89 -0.93 12.39 -2.49
CA SER A 89 -0.12 11.44 -1.73
C SER A 89 0.14 10.17 -2.53
N PHE A 90 -0.89 9.58 -3.14
CA PHE A 90 -0.71 8.38 -3.97
C PHE A 90 0.11 8.66 -5.23
N ASN A 91 -0.07 9.80 -5.90
CA ASN A 91 0.78 10.16 -7.04
C ASN A 91 2.25 10.29 -6.61
N THR A 92 2.52 10.90 -5.46
CA THR A 92 3.88 11.03 -4.92
C THR A 92 4.49 9.65 -4.60
N ILE A 93 3.73 8.77 -3.96
CA ILE A 93 4.16 7.40 -3.64
C ILE A 93 4.38 6.59 -4.92
N GLY A 94 3.47 6.68 -5.88
CA GLY A 94 3.53 5.97 -7.16
C GLY A 94 4.75 6.37 -7.99
N ILE A 95 4.99 7.68 -8.14
CA ILE A 95 6.19 8.20 -8.83
C ILE A 95 7.45 7.71 -8.13
N ARG A 96 7.50 7.80 -6.79
CA ARG A 96 8.65 7.31 -6.02
C ARG A 96 8.88 5.82 -6.21
N ALA A 97 7.82 5.00 -6.13
CA ALA A 97 7.91 3.56 -6.31
C ALA A 97 8.40 3.20 -7.71
N TRP A 98 7.90 3.87 -8.74
CA TRP A 98 8.34 3.68 -10.13
C TRP A 98 9.82 4.08 -10.33
N ILE A 99 10.27 5.20 -9.77
CA ILE A 99 11.69 5.58 -9.83
C ILE A 99 12.55 4.54 -9.12
N GLN A 100 12.14 4.11 -7.93
CA GLN A 100 12.88 3.11 -7.15
C GLN A 100 13.01 1.79 -7.92
N ASP A 101 11.93 1.31 -8.53
CA ASP A 101 11.93 0.12 -9.37
C ASP A 101 12.86 0.29 -10.59
N SER A 102 12.73 1.39 -11.31
CA SER A 102 13.51 1.63 -12.55
C SER A 102 15.01 1.80 -12.32
N VAL A 103 15.45 2.30 -11.17
CA VAL A 103 16.88 2.41 -10.82
C VAL A 103 17.41 1.20 -10.04
N GLY A 104 16.59 0.15 -9.86
CA GLY A 104 16.96 -1.03 -9.07
C GLY A 104 17.20 -0.73 -7.59
N TRP A 105 16.61 0.35 -7.07
CA TRP A 105 16.70 0.68 -5.66
C TRP A 105 15.92 -0.36 -4.85
N THR A 106 16.63 -1.14 -4.05
CA THR A 106 16.02 -2.02 -3.05
C THR A 106 15.97 -1.31 -1.72
N LYS A 107 14.82 -1.36 -1.05
CA LYS A 107 14.72 -0.88 0.33
C LYS A 107 15.73 -1.66 1.17
N PRO A 108 16.64 -1.01 1.92
CA PRO A 108 17.52 -1.72 2.82
C PRO A 108 16.64 -2.54 3.76
N THR A 109 16.71 -3.86 3.67
CA THR A 109 16.11 -4.73 4.67
C THR A 109 16.76 -4.34 5.99
N SER A 110 15.96 -3.87 6.95
CA SER A 110 16.42 -3.76 8.33
C SER A 110 16.65 -5.19 8.81
N ASN A 111 17.86 -5.70 8.56
CA ASN A 111 18.34 -7.04 8.83
C ASN A 111 18.53 -7.26 10.34
N ASN A 112 17.52 -6.94 11.15
CA ASN A 112 17.55 -7.23 12.58
C ASN A 112 17.61 -8.76 12.81
N GLU A 113 17.02 -9.56 11.91
CA GLU A 113 17.07 -11.02 11.95
C GLU A 113 18.42 -11.59 11.51
N THR A 114 19.05 -11.01 10.47
CA THR A 114 20.38 -11.44 10.00
C THR A 114 21.48 -11.08 10.99
N ALA A 115 21.38 -9.92 11.66
CA ALA A 115 22.32 -9.52 12.70
C ALA A 115 22.25 -10.48 13.91
N MET A 116 21.04 -10.89 14.32
CA MET A 116 20.85 -11.79 15.45
C MET A 116 21.38 -13.20 15.17
N THR A 117 21.15 -13.74 13.96
CA THR A 117 21.67 -15.05 13.54
C THR A 117 23.20 -15.07 13.41
N GLN A 118 23.81 -13.98 12.91
CA GLN A 118 25.28 -13.87 12.83
C GLN A 118 25.94 -13.82 14.22
N ILE A 119 25.36 -13.07 15.16
CA ILE A 119 25.87 -13.01 16.54
C ILE A 119 25.76 -14.37 17.24
N GLN A 120 24.65 -15.08 17.05
CA GLN A 120 24.45 -16.42 17.61
C GLN A 120 25.43 -17.45 17.02
N LEU A 121 25.69 -17.38 15.71
CA LEU A 121 26.66 -18.26 15.05
C LEU A 121 28.09 -17.99 15.55
N LEU A 122 28.48 -16.72 15.69
CA LEU A 122 29.78 -16.33 16.25
C LEU A 122 29.95 -16.82 17.70
N ALA A 123 28.91 -16.68 18.52
CA ALA A 123 28.93 -17.18 19.91
C ALA A 123 29.05 -18.70 19.98
N ALA A 124 28.34 -19.43 19.10
CA ALA A 124 28.41 -20.89 19.03
C ALA A 124 29.81 -21.37 18.59
N LEU A 125 30.42 -20.71 17.60
CA LEU A 125 31.78 -21.02 17.16
C LEU A 125 32.82 -20.71 18.24
N ALA A 126 32.71 -19.58 18.93
CA ALA A 126 33.60 -19.22 20.03
C ALA A 126 33.52 -20.24 21.18
N LYS A 127 32.32 -20.72 21.51
CA LYS A 127 32.12 -21.76 22.52
C LYS A 127 32.75 -23.09 22.09
N HIS A 128 32.56 -23.50 20.84
CA HIS A 128 33.14 -24.73 20.32
C HIS A 128 34.67 -24.71 20.32
N LEU A 129 35.28 -23.57 19.96
CA LEU A 129 36.73 -23.40 20.01
C LEU A 129 37.28 -23.40 21.45
N ALA A 130 36.57 -22.80 22.40
CA ALA A 130 36.94 -22.83 23.82
C ALA A 130 36.82 -24.23 24.45
N GLU A 131 35.93 -25.09 23.94
CA GLU A 131 35.81 -26.49 24.36
C GLU A 131 36.94 -27.37 23.79
N GLN A 132 37.55 -26.98 22.65
CA GLN A 132 38.65 -27.70 22.02
C GLN A 132 40.03 -27.30 22.55
N ASP A 133 40.18 -26.12 23.14
CA ASP A 133 41.43 -25.65 23.74
C ASP A 133 41.17 -25.03 25.14
N PRO A 134 41.50 -25.73 26.24
CA PRO A 134 41.25 -25.25 27.61
C PRO A 134 42.07 -24.00 28.00
N ASN A 135 42.98 -23.51 27.14
CA ASN A 135 43.72 -22.25 27.34
C ASN A 135 43.18 -21.07 26.49
N PHE A 136 42.10 -21.25 25.72
CA PHE A 136 41.53 -20.18 24.91
C PHE A 136 40.80 -19.13 25.77
N SER A 137 41.40 -17.94 25.90
CA SER A 137 40.77 -16.78 26.55
C SER A 137 40.33 -15.78 25.48
N PRO A 138 39.02 -15.62 25.20
CA PRO A 138 38.55 -14.60 24.26
C PRO A 138 38.77 -13.22 24.86
N GLN A 139 39.77 -12.48 24.36
CA GLN A 139 39.95 -11.08 24.71
C GLN A 139 38.87 -10.26 23.99
N LEU A 140 37.77 -9.99 24.68
CA LEU A 140 36.86 -8.91 24.28
C LEU A 140 37.64 -7.59 24.40
N SER A 141 38.14 -7.09 23.27
CA SER A 141 38.72 -5.75 23.20
C SER A 141 37.66 -4.75 23.69
N LYS A 142 37.92 -4.13 24.84
CA LYS A 142 37.09 -3.05 25.38
C LYS A 142 36.90 -1.97 24.31
N PRO A 143 35.69 -1.37 24.19
CA PRO A 143 35.47 -0.29 23.26
C PRO A 143 36.45 0.85 23.55
N TYR A 144 37.12 1.34 22.51
CA TYR A 144 37.96 2.53 22.56
C TYR A 144 37.11 3.69 23.12
N GLN A 145 37.50 4.21 24.27
CA GLN A 145 37.08 5.54 24.71
C GLN A 145 38.22 6.51 24.38
N ILE A 146 38.14 7.16 23.22
CA ILE A 146 38.48 8.58 22.98
C ILE A 146 37.59 9.05 21.82
#